data_AF-A0A1H0UMX0-F1
#
_entry.id   AF-A0A1H0UMX0-F1
#
_cell.length_a   1.000
_cell.length_b   1.000
_cell.length_c   1.000
_cell.angle_alpha   90.00
_cell.angle_beta   90.00
_cell.angle_gamma   90.00
#
_symmetry.space_group_name_H-M   'P 1'
#
loop_
_entity.id
_entity.type
_entity.pdbx_description
1 polymer ?
#
loop_
_entity_poly.entity_id
_entity_poly.type
_entity_poly.pdbx_seq_one_letter_code
_entity_poly.pdbx_strand_id
1 'polypeptide(L)'
;MHEAPYLQWALNLLIAQGLMGAFDTLYHHELTVDLPHRRSARLELSIHATRAVLYGLLFAGIAHLAFHGAWAFVVAGVVAVEVLLTLWDFVVEDRSRKLPASERVLHTVLAINGGALFGLYGMQLLQWSALPSALVGIDFGWRGWVLTLLAAGVAASGVRDGLATWRMAHQPTPSNPFSNLAHQRVLVTGGTGFIGEALVAQLLDAGHNVTIWARDPLRAAYLFDGRARCIRSLGALDPTEAFDAVINLAGAPVAGPRWSAHRQQQLLASRIGTTQALADWLAQAQHQPTV
;
A
#
# COMPACT_ATOMS: atom_id res chain seq x y z
N MET A 1 -17.47 43.02 -11.14
CA MET A 1 -16.09 42.56 -10.94
C MET A 1 -15.96 41.25 -11.70
N HIS A 2 -15.19 41.19 -12.79
CA HIS A 2 -14.92 39.92 -13.46
C HIS A 2 -14.17 39.03 -12.46
N GLU A 3 -14.77 37.91 -12.05
CA GLU A 3 -14.07 36.91 -11.24
C GLU A 3 -12.76 36.53 -11.95
N ALA A 4 -11.66 36.48 -11.18
CA ALA A 4 -10.38 36.10 -11.73
C ALA A 4 -10.51 34.69 -12.37
N PRO A 5 -10.07 34.50 -13.62
CA PRO A 5 -10.28 33.24 -14.34
C PRO A 5 -9.73 32.02 -13.60
N TYR A 6 -8.72 32.21 -12.74
CA TYR A 6 -8.06 31.14 -11.99
C TYR A 6 -8.99 30.42 -11.00
N LEU A 7 -9.85 31.15 -10.28
CA LEU A 7 -10.71 30.56 -9.25
C LEU A 7 -11.75 29.63 -9.88
N GLN A 8 -12.37 30.03 -10.99
CA GLN A 8 -13.37 29.20 -11.66
C GLN A 8 -12.76 27.90 -12.20
N TRP A 9 -11.58 27.97 -12.81
CA TRP A 9 -10.86 26.77 -13.26
C TRP A 9 -10.42 25.90 -12.08
N ALA A 10 -9.92 26.50 -10.99
CA ALA A 10 -9.57 25.76 -9.78
C ALA A 10 -10.78 25.00 -9.21
N LEU A 11 -11.96 25.62 -9.12
CA LEU A 11 -13.17 24.94 -8.64
C LEU A 11 -13.59 23.76 -9.52
N ASN A 12 -13.49 23.89 -10.85
CA ASN A 12 -13.78 22.79 -11.76
C ASN A 12 -12.80 21.62 -11.57
N LEU A 13 -11.50 21.91 -11.42
CA LEU A 13 -10.49 20.89 -11.14
C LEU A 13 -10.67 20.26 -9.76
N LEU A 14 -11.11 21.04 -8.77
CA LEU A 14 -11.40 20.57 -7.42
C LEU A 14 -12.60 19.60 -7.41
N ILE A 15 -13.65 19.89 -8.17
CA ILE A 15 -14.79 18.98 -8.35
C ILE A 15 -14.34 17.70 -9.06
N ALA A 16 -13.57 17.82 -10.14
CA ALA A 16 -13.03 16.66 -10.84
C ALA A 16 -12.12 15.81 -9.92
N GLN A 17 -11.29 16.46 -9.09
CA GLN A 17 -10.45 15.80 -8.09
C GLN A 17 -11.30 15.02 -7.08
N GLY A 18 -12.37 15.63 -6.55
CA GLY A 18 -13.27 14.99 -5.61
C GLY A 18 -14.00 13.79 -6.21
N LEU A 19 -14.44 13.87 -7.47
CA LEU A 19 -15.08 12.76 -8.16
C LEU A 19 -14.11 11.60 -8.43
N MET A 20 -12.89 11.89 -8.89
CA MET A 20 -11.86 10.86 -9.10
C MET A 20 -11.41 10.22 -7.79
N GLY A 21 -11.24 11.01 -6.72
CA GLY A 21 -10.89 10.48 -5.39
C GLY A 21 -12.01 9.63 -4.79
N ALA A 22 -13.28 10.00 -5.00
CA ALA A 22 -14.42 9.18 -4.61
C ALA A 22 -14.46 7.85 -5.40
N PHE A 23 -14.20 7.90 -6.71
CA PHE A 23 -14.10 6.69 -7.52
C PHE A 23 -12.98 5.77 -7.01
N ASP A 24 -11.80 6.34 -6.73
CA ASP A 24 -10.66 5.57 -6.23
C ASP A 24 -10.97 4.85 -4.92
N THR A 25 -11.55 5.59 -3.97
CA THR A 25 -11.96 5.06 -2.66
C THR A 25 -13.00 3.94 -2.80
N LEU A 26 -14.04 4.15 -3.62
CA LEU A 26 -15.12 3.15 -3.77
C LEU A 26 -14.66 1.93 -4.59
N TYR A 27 -13.93 2.14 -5.68
CA TYR A 27 -13.61 1.07 -6.62
C TYR A 27 -12.35 0.29 -6.23
N HIS A 28 -11.24 0.97 -5.97
CA HIS A 28 -9.99 0.28 -5.66
C HIS A 28 -9.95 -0.12 -4.18
N HIS A 29 -10.16 0.82 -3.26
CA HIS A 29 -9.97 0.56 -1.84
C HIS A 29 -11.06 -0.33 -1.23
N GLU A 30 -12.32 -0.16 -1.63
CA GLU A 30 -13.43 -0.94 -1.08
C GLU A 30 -13.74 -2.18 -1.90
N LEU A 31 -14.10 -2.04 -3.17
CA LEU A 31 -14.60 -3.16 -3.97
C LEU A 31 -13.49 -4.14 -4.38
N THR A 32 -12.29 -3.64 -4.69
CA THR A 32 -11.20 -4.48 -5.22
C THR A 32 -10.30 -5.01 -4.10
N VAL A 33 -9.92 -4.12 -3.18
CA VAL A 33 -8.93 -4.46 -2.14
C VAL A 33 -9.58 -4.80 -0.81
N ASP A 34 -10.73 -4.21 -0.48
CA ASP A 34 -11.40 -4.36 0.82
C ASP A 34 -10.48 -3.99 2.00
N LEU A 35 -9.84 -2.82 1.90
CA LEU A 35 -8.93 -2.29 2.92
C LEU A 35 -9.52 -2.31 4.35
N PRO A 36 -10.80 -1.95 4.58
CA PRO A 36 -11.38 -1.90 5.93
C PRO A 36 -11.38 -3.23 6.69
N HIS A 37 -11.19 -4.35 6.00
CA HIS A 37 -11.12 -5.69 6.62
C HIS A 37 -9.69 -6.26 6.63
N ARG A 38 -8.70 -5.60 6.03
CA ARG A 38 -7.30 -6.04 6.01
C ARG A 38 -6.51 -5.40 7.14
N ARG A 39 -6.14 -6.19 8.17
CA ARG A 39 -5.32 -5.69 9.30
C ARG A 39 -3.99 -5.07 8.87
N SER A 40 -3.34 -5.60 7.82
CA SER A 40 -2.09 -5.06 7.29
C SER A 40 -2.24 -3.66 6.69
N ALA A 41 -3.45 -3.27 6.29
CA ALA A 41 -3.76 -1.97 5.72
C ALA A 41 -4.07 -0.88 6.77
N ARG A 42 -3.89 -1.16 8.08
CA ARG A 42 -4.22 -0.20 9.14
C ARG A 42 -3.53 1.17 8.97
N LEU A 43 -2.26 1.17 8.56
CA LEU A 43 -1.51 2.40 8.34
C LEU A 43 -2.09 3.20 7.16
N GLU A 44 -2.27 2.54 6.02
CA GLU A 44 -2.90 3.08 4.81
C GLU A 44 -4.28 3.69 5.14
N LEU A 45 -5.13 2.95 5.86
CA LEU A 45 -6.45 3.40 6.27
C LEU A 45 -6.42 4.60 7.23
N SER A 46 -5.42 4.69 8.10
CA SER A 46 -5.23 5.84 9.00
C SER A 46 -4.81 7.10 8.26
N ILE A 47 -4.01 6.96 7.19
CA ILE A 47 -3.61 8.05 6.30
C ILE A 47 -4.85 8.54 5.56
N HIS A 48 -5.65 7.65 4.98
CA HIS A 48 -6.90 8.01 4.30
C HIS A 48 -7.88 8.74 5.24
N ALA A 49 -8.08 8.25 6.46
CA ALA A 49 -8.95 8.90 7.44
C ALA A 49 -8.46 10.33 7.77
N THR A 50 -7.14 10.51 7.91
CA THR A 50 -6.54 11.83 8.17
C THR A 50 -6.73 12.77 6.97
N ARG A 51 -6.44 12.29 5.76
CA ARG A 51 -6.62 13.06 4.52
C ARG A 51 -8.08 13.45 4.30
N ALA A 52 -9.01 12.55 4.59
CA ALA A 52 -10.44 12.80 4.49
C ALA A 52 -10.90 13.96 5.39
N VAL A 53 -10.34 14.10 6.60
CA VAL A 53 -10.65 15.25 7.46
C VAL A 53 -10.18 16.56 6.82
N LEU A 54 -8.94 16.59 6.31
CA LEU A 54 -8.39 17.80 5.67
C LEU A 54 -9.16 18.15 4.39
N TYR A 55 -9.42 17.19 3.50
CA TYR A 55 -10.24 17.41 2.31
C TYR A 55 -11.67 17.82 2.64
N GLY A 56 -12.29 17.23 3.67
CA GLY A 56 -13.63 17.62 4.13
C GLY A 56 -13.67 19.10 4.56
N LEU A 57 -12.68 19.55 5.33
CA LEU A 57 -12.54 20.95 5.73
C LEU A 57 -12.27 21.87 4.54
N LEU A 58 -11.37 21.47 3.64
CA LEU A 58 -11.06 22.24 2.43
C LEU A 58 -12.28 22.36 1.52
N PHE A 59 -12.99 21.27 1.22
CA PHE A 59 -14.20 21.31 0.39
C PHE A 59 -15.29 22.18 1.02
N ALA A 60 -15.56 22.01 2.33
CA ALA A 60 -16.58 22.80 3.02
C ALA A 60 -16.23 24.29 3.06
N GLY A 61 -14.95 24.63 3.29
CA GLY A 61 -14.48 26.00 3.30
C GLY A 61 -14.49 26.63 1.90
N ILE A 62 -13.86 25.98 0.93
CA ILE A 62 -13.77 26.46 -0.46
C ILE A 62 -15.15 26.56 -1.11
N ALA A 63 -16.13 25.77 -0.68
CA ALA A 63 -17.49 25.83 -1.21
C ALA A 63 -18.18 27.19 -1.03
N HIS A 64 -17.87 27.92 0.05
CA HIS A 64 -18.64 29.12 0.45
C HIS A 64 -17.80 30.27 1.00
N LEU A 65 -16.48 30.14 1.09
CA LEU A 65 -15.61 31.15 1.71
C LEU A 65 -14.46 31.60 0.79
N ALA A 66 -14.22 32.91 0.84
CA ALA A 66 -12.97 33.54 0.41
C ALA A 66 -12.08 33.79 1.63
N PHE A 67 -10.83 33.33 1.54
CA PHE A 67 -9.88 33.31 2.66
C PHE A 67 -8.94 34.51 2.60
N HIS A 68 -9.38 35.67 3.06
CA HIS A 68 -8.59 36.90 2.98
C HIS A 68 -7.51 36.99 4.06
N GLY A 69 -6.41 37.66 3.73
CA GLY A 69 -5.29 37.94 4.64
C GLY A 69 -4.67 36.67 5.24
N ALA A 70 -4.57 36.61 6.57
CA ALA A 70 -3.96 35.50 7.29
C ALA A 70 -4.59 34.12 6.96
N TRP A 71 -5.89 34.09 6.67
CA TRP A 71 -6.59 32.84 6.32
C TRP A 71 -6.09 32.22 5.03
N ALA A 72 -5.59 33.01 4.07
CA ALA A 72 -5.00 32.48 2.84
C ALA A 72 -3.79 31.59 3.15
N PHE A 73 -2.95 32.01 4.10
CA PHE A 73 -1.76 31.25 4.53
C PHE A 73 -2.13 29.99 5.32
N VAL A 74 -3.20 30.04 6.12
CA VAL A 74 -3.72 28.85 6.81
C VAL A 74 -4.14 27.79 5.80
N VAL A 75 -4.93 28.18 4.79
CA VAL A 75 -5.36 27.25 3.73
C VAL A 75 -4.19 26.75 2.91
N ALA A 76 -3.22 27.61 2.56
CA ALA A 76 -2.00 27.19 1.87
C ALA A 76 -1.20 26.17 2.71
N GLY A 77 -1.13 26.34 4.03
CA GLY A 77 -0.50 25.40 4.94
C GLY A 77 -1.21 24.04 4.98
N VAL A 78 -2.54 24.04 5.04
CA VAL A 78 -3.34 22.81 4.98
C VAL A 78 -3.11 22.08 3.64
N VAL A 79 -3.10 22.81 2.52
CA VAL A 79 -2.79 22.24 1.19
C VAL A 79 -1.38 21.66 1.14
N ALA A 80 -0.39 22.33 1.72
CA ALA A 80 0.98 21.82 1.78
C ALA A 80 1.08 20.52 2.59
N VAL A 81 0.38 20.44 3.74
CA VAL A 81 0.27 19.20 4.52
C VAL A 81 -0.39 18.10 3.70
N GLU A 82 -1.48 18.38 2.98
CA GLU A 82 -2.14 17.42 2.09
C GLU A 82 -1.20 16.88 1.00
N VAL A 83 -0.39 17.75 0.38
CA VAL A 83 0.62 17.32 -0.61
C VAL A 83 1.62 16.37 0.03
N LEU A 84 2.13 16.68 1.23
CA LEU A 84 3.07 15.80 1.94
C LEU A 84 2.43 14.46 2.31
N LEU A 85 1.20 14.47 2.78
CA LEU A 85 0.45 13.24 3.08
C LEU A 85 0.21 12.42 1.82
N THR A 86 -0.14 13.05 0.70
CA THR A 86 -0.34 12.37 -0.60
C THR A 86 0.95 11.72 -1.10
N LEU A 87 2.09 12.41 -0.96
CA LEU A 87 3.39 11.83 -1.31
C LEU A 87 3.77 10.67 -0.40
N TRP A 88 3.48 10.78 0.89
CA TRP A 88 3.73 9.70 1.84
C TRP A 88 2.84 8.48 1.55
N ASP A 89 1.58 8.71 1.19
CA ASP A 89 0.62 7.68 0.81
C ASP A 89 1.15 6.82 -0.34
N PHE A 90 1.67 7.43 -1.41
CA PHE A 90 2.31 6.69 -2.51
C PHE A 90 3.44 5.77 -2.06
N VAL A 91 4.26 6.22 -1.10
CA VAL A 91 5.36 5.41 -0.57
C VAL A 91 4.84 4.26 0.28
N VAL A 92 3.79 4.48 1.07
CA VAL A 92 3.18 3.45 1.92
C VAL A 92 2.48 2.40 1.08
N GLU A 93 1.72 2.83 0.08
CA GLU A 93 0.94 1.96 -0.81
C GLU A 93 1.83 1.05 -1.68
N ASP A 94 2.90 1.59 -2.28
CA ASP A 94 3.84 0.79 -3.09
C ASP A 94 4.59 -0.25 -2.25
N ARG A 95 4.79 0.02 -0.95
CA ARG A 95 5.35 -0.94 0.00
C ARG A 95 4.33 -1.95 0.51
N SER A 96 3.06 -1.58 0.62
CA SER A 96 2.02 -2.43 1.22
C SER A 96 1.52 -3.48 0.23
N ARG A 97 1.40 -3.15 -1.06
CA ARG A 97 0.86 -4.05 -2.08
C ARG A 97 1.31 -3.68 -3.49
N LYS A 98 1.20 -4.66 -4.41
CA LYS A 98 1.38 -4.39 -5.84
C LYS A 98 0.16 -3.67 -6.41
N LEU A 99 0.39 -2.49 -6.96
CA LEU A 99 -0.65 -1.72 -7.62
C LEU A 99 -0.97 -2.28 -9.01
N PRO A 100 -2.26 -2.51 -9.34
CA PRO A 100 -2.74 -2.67 -10.72
C PRO A 100 -2.32 -1.50 -11.61
N ALA A 101 -2.22 -1.75 -12.91
CA ALA A 101 -1.88 -0.70 -13.87
C ALA A 101 -2.95 0.41 -13.93
N SER A 102 -4.23 0.07 -13.79
CA SER A 102 -5.34 1.04 -13.79
C SER A 102 -5.26 2.02 -12.61
N GLU A 103 -4.93 1.51 -11.43
CA GLU A 103 -4.80 2.31 -10.20
C GLU A 103 -3.61 3.29 -10.32
N ARG A 104 -2.46 2.83 -10.84
CA ARG A 104 -1.32 3.72 -11.14
C ARG A 104 -1.66 4.83 -12.13
N VAL A 105 -2.43 4.51 -13.18
CA VAL A 105 -2.86 5.52 -14.16
C VAL A 105 -3.78 6.54 -13.49
N LEU A 106 -4.74 6.08 -12.68
CA LEU A 106 -5.62 6.98 -11.93
C LEU A 106 -4.83 7.90 -10.99
N HIS A 107 -3.86 7.36 -10.25
CA HIS A 107 -2.98 8.14 -9.37
C HIS A 107 -2.19 9.20 -10.12
N THR A 108 -1.69 8.87 -11.31
CA THR A 108 -0.99 9.82 -12.17
C THR A 108 -1.92 10.95 -12.62
N VAL A 109 -3.15 10.64 -13.02
CA VAL A 109 -4.16 11.63 -13.42
C VAL A 109 -4.56 12.52 -12.22
N LEU A 110 -4.78 11.93 -11.05
CA LEU A 110 -5.07 12.64 -9.80
C LEU A 110 -3.93 13.60 -9.42
N ALA A 111 -2.68 13.19 -9.58
CA ALA A 111 -1.52 14.04 -9.29
C ALA A 111 -1.40 15.22 -10.27
N ILE A 112 -1.63 14.99 -11.57
CA ILE A 112 -1.62 16.06 -12.59
C ILE A 112 -2.75 17.06 -12.35
N ASN A 113 -3.98 16.58 -12.14
CA ASN A 113 -5.14 17.42 -11.86
C ASN A 113 -4.97 18.18 -10.53
N GLY A 114 -4.49 17.51 -9.48
CA GLY A 114 -4.16 18.11 -8.19
C GLY A 114 -3.10 19.20 -8.29
N GLY A 115 -2.02 18.97 -9.05
CA GLY A 115 -0.99 19.98 -9.30
C GLY A 115 -1.52 21.24 -10.01
N ALA A 116 -2.35 21.06 -11.04
CA ALA A 116 -3.00 22.18 -11.73
C ALA A 116 -3.97 22.94 -10.82
N LEU A 117 -4.76 22.23 -10.02
CA LEU A 117 -5.62 22.79 -8.98
C LEU A 117 -4.83 23.63 -7.98
N PHE A 118 -3.76 23.09 -7.40
CA PHE A 118 -2.96 23.80 -6.40
C PHE A 118 -2.27 25.03 -6.99
N GLY A 119 -1.81 24.97 -8.24
CA GLY A 119 -1.25 26.13 -8.93
C GLY A 119 -2.29 27.26 -9.09
N LEU A 120 -3.46 26.94 -9.65
CA LEU A 120 -4.50 27.94 -9.91
C LEU A 120 -5.12 28.50 -8.62
N TYR A 121 -5.41 27.63 -7.64
CA TYR A 121 -5.93 28.05 -6.35
C TYR A 121 -4.88 28.82 -5.53
N GLY A 122 -3.60 28.43 -5.62
CA GLY A 122 -2.49 29.15 -5.02
C GLY A 122 -2.36 30.59 -5.54
N MET A 123 -2.55 30.81 -6.85
CA MET A 123 -2.62 32.16 -7.41
C MET A 123 -3.78 32.97 -6.82
N GLN A 124 -4.93 32.34 -6.56
CA GLN A 124 -6.06 32.99 -5.90
C GLN A 124 -5.75 33.31 -4.43
N LEU A 125 -5.13 32.38 -3.69
CA LEU A 125 -4.71 32.59 -2.31
C LEU A 125 -3.69 33.74 -2.19
N LEU A 126 -2.77 33.87 -3.13
CA LEU A 126 -1.83 35.00 -3.18
C LEU A 126 -2.57 36.34 -3.32
N GLN A 127 -3.57 36.41 -4.19
CA GLN A 127 -4.39 37.62 -4.32
C GLN A 127 -5.16 37.93 -3.04
N TRP A 128 -5.79 36.92 -2.42
CA TRP A 128 -6.52 37.10 -1.17
C TRP A 128 -5.62 37.41 0.02
N SER A 129 -4.36 36.98 0.01
CA SER A 129 -3.39 37.26 1.08
C SER A 129 -3.07 38.76 1.23
N ALA A 130 -3.25 39.54 0.16
CA ALA A 130 -3.04 40.98 0.17
C ALA A 130 -4.23 41.77 0.74
N LEU A 131 -5.36 41.12 1.00
CA LEU A 131 -6.57 41.73 1.58
C LEU A 131 -6.54 41.68 3.11
N PRO A 132 -7.31 42.54 3.80
CA PRO A 132 -7.47 42.46 5.25
C PRO A 132 -8.01 41.08 5.69
N SER A 133 -7.48 40.55 6.79
CA SER A 133 -7.82 39.21 7.26
C SER A 133 -9.31 39.08 7.58
N ALA A 134 -10.00 38.23 6.83
CA ALA A 134 -11.42 37.94 6.99
C ALA A 134 -11.78 36.62 6.32
N LEU A 135 -12.83 35.96 6.82
CA LEU A 135 -13.55 34.92 6.09
C LEU A 135 -14.77 35.58 5.46
N VAL A 136 -14.78 35.69 4.13
CA VAL A 136 -15.86 36.37 3.41
C VAL A 136 -16.71 35.33 2.70
N GLY A 137 -18.03 35.39 2.92
CA GLY A 137 -18.97 34.53 2.20
C GLY A 137 -18.94 34.80 0.70
N ILE A 138 -18.84 33.75 -0.11
CA ILE A 138 -18.87 33.82 -1.57
C ILE A 138 -19.80 32.72 -2.10
N ASP A 139 -20.62 33.06 -3.08
CA ASP A 139 -21.57 32.12 -3.68
C ASP A 139 -21.06 31.67 -5.06
N PHE A 140 -20.68 30.40 -5.15
CA PHE A 140 -20.26 29.75 -6.40
C PHE A 140 -21.41 29.02 -7.13
N GLY A 141 -22.66 29.24 -6.69
CA GLY A 141 -23.85 28.59 -7.21
C GLY A 141 -23.78 27.07 -7.09
N TRP A 142 -24.06 26.37 -8.19
CA TRP A 142 -24.08 24.91 -8.22
C TRP A 142 -22.73 24.28 -7.82
N ARG A 143 -21.60 24.95 -8.09
CA ARG A 143 -20.26 24.44 -7.73
C ARG A 143 -20.08 24.35 -6.22
N GLY A 144 -20.52 25.37 -5.47
CA GLY A 144 -20.46 25.37 -4.00
C GLY A 144 -21.28 24.23 -3.40
N TRP A 145 -22.47 23.96 -3.95
CA TRP A 145 -23.31 22.84 -3.52
C TRP A 145 -22.69 21.47 -3.82
N VAL A 146 -22.10 21.29 -5.01
CA VAL A 146 -21.37 20.05 -5.34
C VAL A 146 -20.19 19.85 -4.38
N LEU A 147 -19.41 20.90 -4.10
CA LEU A 147 -18.30 20.83 -3.15
C LEU A 147 -18.78 20.52 -1.72
N THR A 148 -19.94 21.05 -1.32
CA THR A 148 -20.56 20.72 -0.02
C THR A 148 -20.94 19.24 0.06
N LEU A 149 -21.51 18.69 -1.02
CA LEU A 149 -21.83 17.26 -1.10
C LEU A 149 -20.56 16.40 -1.05
N LEU A 150 -19.51 16.79 -1.78
CA LEU A 150 -18.21 16.12 -1.74
C LEU A 150 -17.59 16.19 -0.34
N ALA A 151 -17.70 17.33 0.36
CA ALA A 151 -17.26 17.48 1.75
C ALA A 151 -17.96 16.49 2.67
N ALA A 152 -19.29 16.34 2.55
CA ALA A 152 -20.06 15.39 3.33
C ALA A 152 -19.69 13.93 3.01
N GLY A 153 -19.52 13.59 1.73
CA GLY A 153 -19.12 12.25 1.29
C GLY A 153 -17.74 11.85 1.80
N VAL A 154 -16.76 12.75 1.66
CA VAL A 154 -15.40 12.52 2.17
C VAL A 154 -15.37 12.46 3.69
N ALA A 155 -16.12 13.31 4.40
CA ALA A 155 -16.23 13.23 5.86
C ALA A 155 -16.81 11.88 6.32
N ALA A 156 -17.86 11.39 5.65
CA ALA A 156 -18.44 10.08 5.96
C ALA A 156 -17.44 8.94 5.71
N SER A 157 -16.71 8.98 4.59
CA SER A 157 -15.63 8.04 4.29
C SER A 157 -14.52 8.07 5.35
N GLY A 158 -14.07 9.27 5.75
CA GLY A 158 -13.04 9.44 6.78
C GLY A 158 -13.46 8.91 8.15
N VAL A 159 -14.70 9.15 8.57
CA VAL A 159 -15.26 8.58 9.81
C VAL A 159 -15.26 7.06 9.75
N ARG A 160 -15.70 6.47 8.63
CA ARG A 160 -15.70 5.01 8.45
C ARG A 160 -14.29 4.44 8.56
N ASP A 161 -13.32 5.03 7.86
CA ASP A 161 -11.95 4.55 7.81
C ASP A 161 -11.26 4.70 9.19
N GLY A 162 -11.56 5.79 9.92
CA GLY A 162 -11.15 5.97 11.30
C GLY A 162 -11.73 4.92 12.25
N LEU A 163 -13.02 4.59 12.12
CA LEU A 163 -13.67 3.54 12.92
C LEU A 163 -13.08 2.15 12.62
N ALA A 164 -12.81 1.84 11.35
CA ALA A 164 -12.17 0.59 10.96
C ALA A 164 -10.74 0.49 11.52
N THR A 165 -9.97 1.57 11.42
CA THR A 165 -8.62 1.67 12.03
C THR A 165 -8.66 1.43 13.54
N TRP A 166 -9.61 2.06 14.24
CA TRP A 166 -9.81 1.89 15.67
C TRP A 166 -10.16 0.44 16.04
N ARG A 167 -11.08 -0.21 15.30
CA ARG A 167 -11.44 -1.62 15.50
C ARG A 167 -10.21 -2.53 15.32
N MET A 168 -9.40 -2.30 14.30
CA MET A 168 -8.17 -3.08 14.06
C MET A 168 -7.16 -2.92 15.19
N ALA A 169 -7.02 -1.71 15.76
CA ALA A 169 -6.12 -1.45 16.88
C ALA A 169 -6.53 -2.19 18.17
N HIS A 170 -7.83 -2.46 18.35
CA HIS A 170 -8.35 -3.15 19.53
C HIS A 170 -8.50 -4.67 19.35
N GLN A 171 -8.15 -5.21 18.18
CA GLN A 171 -8.13 -6.65 17.98
C GLN A 171 -6.80 -7.25 18.45
N PRO A 172 -6.80 -8.34 19.24
CA PRO A 172 -5.57 -9.00 19.64
C PRO A 172 -4.80 -9.46 18.40
N THR A 173 -3.52 -9.12 18.34
CA THR A 173 -2.60 -9.63 17.32
C THR A 173 -2.52 -11.14 17.48
N PRO A 174 -2.69 -11.93 16.41
CA PRO A 174 -2.47 -13.37 16.49
C PRO A 174 -1.02 -13.59 16.92
N SER A 175 -0.80 -14.41 17.94
CA SER A 175 0.55 -14.82 18.31
C SER A 175 1.19 -15.52 17.13
N ASN A 176 2.46 -15.21 16.83
CA ASN A 176 3.21 -15.91 15.80
C ASN A 176 3.21 -17.42 16.11
N PRO A 177 2.73 -18.30 15.21
CA PRO A 177 2.56 -19.72 15.49
C PRO A 177 3.88 -20.43 15.79
N PHE A 178 5.01 -19.86 15.39
CA PHE A 178 6.34 -20.44 15.59
C PHE A 178 7.03 -19.91 16.87
N SER A 179 6.49 -18.89 17.53
CA SER A 179 7.14 -18.24 18.69
C SER A 179 7.34 -19.13 19.91
N ASN A 180 6.55 -20.21 20.06
CA ASN A 180 6.66 -21.15 21.17
C ASN A 180 7.60 -22.34 20.86
N LEU A 181 8.16 -22.39 19.66
CA LEU A 181 9.12 -23.44 19.28
C LEU A 181 10.52 -23.07 19.77
N ALA A 182 11.34 -24.08 20.06
CA ALA A 182 12.77 -23.85 20.28
C ALA A 182 13.40 -23.23 19.02
N HIS A 183 14.52 -22.53 19.17
CA HIS A 183 15.26 -21.99 18.03
C HIS A 183 15.61 -23.12 17.04
N GLN A 184 15.38 -22.90 15.76
CA GLN A 184 15.56 -23.88 14.69
C GLN A 184 16.29 -23.28 13.51
N ARG A 185 17.04 -24.11 12.79
CA ARG A 185 17.65 -23.84 11.49
C ARG A 185 16.78 -24.48 10.42
N VAL A 186 16.14 -23.65 9.60
CA VAL A 186 15.14 -24.10 8.61
C VAL A 186 15.64 -23.82 7.19
N LEU A 187 15.65 -24.85 6.34
CA LEU A 187 15.91 -24.70 4.91
C LEU A 187 14.57 -24.59 4.17
N VAL A 188 14.35 -23.50 3.45
CA VAL A 188 13.09 -23.25 2.71
C VAL A 188 13.39 -23.16 1.21
N THR A 189 12.69 -23.97 0.41
CA THR A 189 12.65 -23.79 -1.05
C THR A 189 11.39 -23.01 -1.41
N GLY A 190 11.44 -22.22 -2.50
CA GLY A 190 10.29 -21.41 -2.88
C GLY A 190 9.94 -20.31 -1.87
N GLY A 191 10.90 -19.92 -1.01
CA GLY A 191 10.72 -18.90 0.02
C GLY A 191 10.33 -17.51 -0.50
N THR A 192 10.57 -17.22 -1.79
CA THR A 192 10.14 -15.96 -2.43
C THR A 192 8.77 -16.06 -3.14
N GLY A 193 8.07 -17.19 -2.96
CA GLY A 193 6.74 -17.42 -3.51
C GLY A 193 5.64 -16.93 -2.56
N PHE A 194 4.39 -16.94 -3.02
CA PHE A 194 3.24 -16.41 -2.27
C PHE A 194 3.14 -16.93 -0.82
N ILE A 195 3.23 -18.25 -0.62
CA ILE A 195 3.19 -18.86 0.72
C ILE A 195 4.57 -18.74 1.41
N GLY A 196 5.64 -18.94 0.65
CA GLY A 196 7.01 -18.94 1.18
C GLY A 196 7.38 -17.62 1.83
N GLU A 197 6.95 -16.50 1.27
CA GLU A 197 7.28 -15.16 1.78
C GLU A 197 6.69 -14.94 3.18
N ALA A 198 5.40 -15.24 3.35
CA ALA A 198 4.72 -15.15 4.64
C ALA A 198 5.30 -16.13 5.67
N LEU A 199 5.63 -17.35 5.26
CA LEU A 199 6.24 -18.36 6.13
C LEU A 199 7.62 -17.91 6.62
N VAL A 200 8.50 -17.50 5.71
CA VAL A 200 9.86 -17.08 6.03
C VAL A 200 9.83 -15.85 6.95
N ALA A 201 8.98 -14.87 6.67
CA ALA A 201 8.81 -13.70 7.54
C ALA A 201 8.42 -14.11 8.97
N GLN A 202 7.43 -15.00 9.12
CA GLN A 202 7.01 -15.47 10.45
C GLN A 202 8.10 -16.29 11.15
N LEU A 203 8.85 -17.14 10.45
CA LEU A 203 9.96 -17.88 11.05
C LEU A 203 11.07 -16.95 11.55
N LEU A 204 11.44 -15.95 10.75
CA LEU A 204 12.42 -14.93 11.13
C LEU A 204 11.94 -14.10 12.33
N ASP A 205 10.67 -13.67 12.32
CA ASP A 205 10.08 -12.87 13.41
C ASP A 205 9.93 -13.68 14.71
N ALA A 206 9.83 -15.01 14.63
CA ALA A 206 9.89 -15.91 15.78
C ALA A 206 11.33 -16.22 16.25
N GLY A 207 12.35 -15.69 15.56
CA GLY A 207 13.75 -15.86 15.92
C GLY A 207 14.41 -17.12 15.38
N HIS A 208 13.83 -17.82 14.39
CA HIS A 208 14.47 -18.95 13.72
C HIS A 208 15.52 -18.49 12.71
N ASN A 209 16.50 -19.35 12.43
CA ASN A 209 17.51 -19.11 11.40
C ASN A 209 17.01 -19.73 10.09
N VAL A 210 16.79 -18.90 9.07
CA VAL A 210 16.23 -19.35 7.80
C VAL A 210 17.27 -19.27 6.70
N THR A 211 17.49 -20.40 6.02
CA THR A 211 18.22 -20.48 4.76
C THR A 211 17.24 -20.69 3.62
N ILE A 212 17.30 -19.84 2.59
CA ILE A 212 16.43 -19.90 1.43
C ILE A 212 17.20 -20.43 0.23
N TRP A 213 16.74 -21.54 -0.33
CA TRP A 213 17.22 -22.01 -1.62
C TRP A 213 16.41 -21.34 -2.74
N ALA A 214 17.03 -20.39 -3.42
CA ALA A 214 16.40 -19.54 -4.43
C ALA A 214 17.21 -19.47 -5.72
N ARG A 215 16.51 -19.39 -6.86
CA ARG A 215 17.14 -19.16 -8.18
C ARG A 215 17.90 -17.83 -8.24
N ASP A 216 17.37 -16.82 -7.55
CA ASP A 216 17.95 -15.48 -7.43
C ASP A 216 18.15 -15.12 -5.94
N PRO A 217 19.33 -15.41 -5.37
CA PRO A 217 19.61 -15.15 -3.96
C PRO A 217 19.66 -13.67 -3.60
N LEU A 218 20.08 -12.79 -4.52
CA LEU A 218 20.15 -11.35 -4.24
C LEU A 218 18.74 -10.77 -4.07
N ARG A 219 17.83 -11.15 -4.98
CA ARG A 219 16.42 -10.77 -4.86
C ARG A 219 15.77 -11.34 -3.59
N ALA A 220 16.09 -12.60 -3.24
CA ALA A 220 15.59 -13.20 -2.01
C ALA A 220 16.12 -12.46 -0.77
N ALA A 221 17.42 -12.14 -0.72
CA ALA A 221 18.02 -11.41 0.39
C ALA A 221 17.40 -10.01 0.53
N TYR A 222 17.16 -9.30 -0.58
CA TYR A 222 16.47 -8.01 -0.56
C TYR A 222 15.04 -8.11 -0.01
N LEU A 223 14.30 -9.17 -0.39
CA LEU A 223 12.92 -9.38 0.07
C LEU A 223 12.79 -9.55 1.59
N PHE A 224 13.85 -10.03 2.26
CA PHE A 224 13.86 -10.30 3.69
C PHE A 224 14.85 -9.40 4.46
N ASP A 225 15.22 -8.24 3.92
CA ASP A 225 16.11 -7.27 4.54
C ASP A 225 17.46 -7.87 5.00
N GLY A 226 17.97 -8.88 4.28
CA GLY A 226 19.19 -9.60 4.62
C GLY A 226 19.11 -10.49 5.87
N ARG A 227 17.92 -10.64 6.48
CA ARG A 227 17.70 -11.47 7.68
C ARG A 227 17.82 -12.97 7.42
N ALA A 228 17.58 -13.41 6.18
CA ALA A 228 17.70 -14.81 5.78
C ALA A 228 18.96 -15.06 4.94
N ARG A 229 19.64 -16.18 5.18
CA ARG A 229 20.75 -16.65 4.32
C ARG A 229 20.17 -17.14 3.00
N CYS A 230 20.61 -16.60 1.87
CA CYS A 230 20.07 -17.00 0.57
C CYS A 230 21.15 -17.70 -0.27
N ILE A 231 20.84 -18.88 -0.79
CA ILE A 231 21.76 -19.71 -1.58
C ILE A 231 21.17 -20.07 -2.95
N ARG A 232 22.03 -20.18 -3.96
CA ARG A 232 21.62 -20.63 -5.31
C ARG A 232 21.67 -22.15 -5.48
N SER A 233 22.57 -22.81 -4.77
CA SER A 233 22.83 -24.24 -4.89
C SER A 233 22.97 -24.86 -3.51
N LEU A 234 22.43 -26.06 -3.34
CA LEU A 234 22.61 -26.87 -2.12
C LEU A 234 24.09 -27.23 -1.90
N GLY A 235 24.90 -27.29 -2.96
CA GLY A 235 26.36 -27.49 -2.83
C GLY A 235 27.11 -26.33 -2.19
N ALA A 236 26.45 -25.19 -1.93
CA ALA A 236 27.01 -24.08 -1.15
C ALA A 236 26.81 -24.26 0.37
N LEU A 237 26.09 -25.31 0.78
CA LEU A 237 25.95 -25.71 2.18
C LEU A 237 27.14 -26.59 2.56
N ASP A 238 27.67 -26.36 3.75
CA ASP A 238 28.68 -27.27 4.30
C ASP A 238 28.01 -28.62 4.65
N PRO A 239 28.61 -29.79 4.35
CA PRO A 239 28.04 -31.09 4.72
C PRO A 239 27.80 -31.27 6.23
N THR A 240 28.53 -30.52 7.06
CA THR A 240 28.36 -30.49 8.52
C THR A 240 27.22 -29.57 8.97
N GLU A 241 26.68 -28.76 8.06
CA GLU A 241 25.60 -27.83 8.37
C GLU A 241 24.29 -28.58 8.61
N ALA A 242 23.84 -28.59 9.86
CA ALA A 242 22.58 -29.22 10.25
C ALA A 242 21.39 -28.27 10.09
N PHE A 243 20.28 -28.83 9.61
CA PHE A 243 18.97 -28.19 9.57
C PHE A 243 17.99 -29.02 10.39
N ASP A 244 17.14 -28.35 11.18
CA ASP A 244 16.11 -28.99 11.99
C ASP A 244 14.87 -29.32 11.15
N ALA A 245 14.60 -28.50 10.13
CA ALA A 245 13.46 -28.66 9.23
C ALA A 245 13.78 -28.24 7.79
N VAL A 246 13.21 -28.96 6.82
CA VAL A 246 13.29 -28.63 5.39
C VAL A 246 11.89 -28.45 4.80
N ILE A 247 11.57 -27.25 4.38
CA ILE A 247 10.24 -26.90 3.86
C ILE A 247 10.31 -26.67 2.35
N ASN A 248 9.69 -27.58 1.59
CA ASN A 248 9.70 -27.51 0.13
C ASN A 248 8.43 -26.83 -0.42
N LEU A 249 8.51 -25.53 -0.73
CA LEU A 249 7.43 -24.77 -1.41
C LEU A 249 7.76 -24.42 -2.86
N ALA A 250 8.87 -24.93 -3.39
CA ALA A 250 9.26 -24.68 -4.76
C ALA A 250 8.31 -25.36 -5.77
N GLY A 251 7.92 -24.61 -6.78
CA GLY A 251 7.13 -25.10 -7.89
C GLY A 251 6.59 -23.96 -8.74
N ALA A 252 6.23 -24.26 -9.98
CA ALA A 252 5.52 -23.30 -10.81
C ALA A 252 4.09 -23.06 -10.25
N PRO A 253 3.59 -21.80 -10.28
CA PRO A 253 2.25 -21.47 -9.80
C PRO A 253 1.17 -22.30 -10.49
N VAL A 254 0.28 -22.89 -9.71
CA VAL A 254 -0.82 -23.72 -10.23
C VAL A 254 -1.95 -22.84 -10.79
N ALA A 255 -2.19 -21.70 -10.14
CA ALA A 255 -3.11 -20.68 -10.61
C ALA A 255 -2.57 -20.03 -11.89
N GLY A 256 -3.45 -19.85 -12.87
CA GLY A 256 -3.08 -19.32 -14.18
C GLY A 256 -4.05 -19.75 -15.28
N PRO A 257 -3.69 -19.56 -16.56
CA PRO A 257 -4.50 -19.96 -17.71
C PRO A 257 -4.82 -21.47 -17.70
N ARG A 258 -5.81 -21.87 -18.52
CA ARG A 258 -6.19 -23.28 -18.72
C ARG A 258 -4.96 -24.16 -18.95
N TRP A 259 -4.93 -25.33 -18.33
CA TRP A 259 -3.78 -26.23 -18.40
C TRP A 259 -3.71 -26.89 -19.78
N SER A 260 -2.77 -26.43 -20.61
CA SER A 260 -2.33 -27.17 -21.78
C SER A 260 -1.39 -28.31 -21.36
N ALA A 261 -1.19 -29.29 -22.24
CA ALA A 261 -0.22 -30.37 -22.01
C ALA A 261 1.18 -29.82 -21.68
N HIS A 262 1.62 -28.76 -22.38
CA HIS A 262 2.87 -28.06 -22.10
C HIS A 262 2.91 -27.46 -20.69
N ARG A 263 1.82 -26.80 -20.24
CA ARG A 263 1.75 -26.23 -18.89
C ARG A 263 1.78 -27.34 -17.82
N GLN A 264 1.09 -28.45 -18.06
CA GLN A 264 1.09 -29.59 -17.15
C GLN A 264 2.49 -30.21 -17.01
N GLN A 265 3.20 -30.40 -18.13
CA GLN A 265 4.59 -30.86 -18.12
C GLN A 265 5.50 -29.91 -17.34
N GLN A 266 5.36 -28.59 -17.55
CA GLN A 266 6.12 -27.58 -16.81
C GLN A 266 5.84 -27.65 -15.30
N LEU A 267 4.58 -27.80 -14.90
CA LEU A 267 4.17 -27.92 -13.49
C LEU A 267 4.77 -29.16 -12.83
N LEU A 268 4.79 -30.29 -13.53
CA LEU A 268 5.40 -31.54 -13.07
C LEU A 268 6.92 -31.42 -12.97
N ALA A 269 7.59 -30.97 -14.03
CA ALA A 269 9.04 -30.82 -14.07
C ALA A 269 9.55 -29.90 -12.96
N SER A 270 8.84 -28.79 -12.69
CA SER A 270 9.20 -27.85 -11.62
C SER A 270 9.20 -28.46 -10.22
N ARG A 271 8.37 -29.49 -9.99
CA ARG A 271 8.25 -30.18 -8.71
C ARG A 271 9.23 -31.34 -8.62
N ILE A 272 9.23 -32.21 -9.63
CA ILE A 272 10.08 -33.42 -9.66
C ILE A 272 11.56 -33.03 -9.52
N GLY A 273 12.03 -32.07 -10.33
CA GLY A 273 13.44 -31.68 -10.29
C GLY A 273 13.88 -31.12 -8.93
N THR A 274 13.04 -30.29 -8.32
CA THR A 274 13.35 -29.70 -7.01
C THR A 274 13.32 -30.74 -5.90
N THR A 275 12.31 -31.61 -5.89
CA THR A 275 12.19 -32.68 -4.89
C THR A 275 13.32 -33.70 -5.03
N GLN A 276 13.71 -34.07 -6.26
CA GLN A 276 14.82 -35.00 -6.47
C GLN A 276 16.13 -34.42 -5.93
N ALA A 277 16.44 -33.17 -6.26
CA ALA A 277 17.65 -32.51 -5.77
C ALA A 277 17.69 -32.40 -4.23
N LEU A 278 16.54 -32.15 -3.59
CA LEU A 278 16.45 -32.20 -2.12
C LEU A 278 16.69 -33.60 -1.57
N ALA A 279 16.06 -34.62 -2.17
CA ALA A 279 16.21 -36.00 -1.74
C ALA A 279 17.67 -36.48 -1.87
N ASP A 280 18.32 -36.16 -2.99
CA ASP A 280 19.72 -36.51 -3.24
C ASP A 280 20.67 -35.82 -2.24
N TRP A 281 20.38 -34.58 -1.87
CA TRP A 281 21.13 -33.84 -0.85
C TRP A 281 20.89 -34.42 0.55
N LEU A 282 19.63 -34.69 0.92
CA LEU A 282 19.27 -35.29 2.21
C LEU A 282 19.92 -36.67 2.41
N ALA A 283 20.03 -37.46 1.33
CA ALA A 283 20.69 -38.76 1.38
C ALA A 283 22.20 -38.67 1.71
N GLN A 284 22.82 -37.50 1.52
CA GLN A 284 24.24 -37.24 1.78
C GLN A 284 24.47 -36.42 3.06
N ALA A 285 23.41 -35.91 3.67
CA ALA A 285 23.50 -35.06 4.86
C ALA A 285 23.93 -35.88 6.09
N GLN A 286 24.89 -35.35 6.85
CA GLN A 286 25.32 -36.01 8.10
C GLN A 286 24.24 -35.96 9.20
N HIS A 287 23.41 -34.90 9.18
CA HIS A 287 22.31 -34.70 10.11
C HIS A 287 21.01 -34.65 9.32
N GLN A 288 20.10 -35.58 9.60
CA GLN A 288 18.77 -35.56 9.00
C GLN A 288 17.86 -34.59 9.76
N PRO A 289 17.10 -33.73 9.05
CA PRO A 289 16.10 -32.88 9.67
C PRO A 289 15.00 -33.73 10.29
N THR A 290 14.35 -33.18 11.32
CA THR A 290 13.22 -33.84 11.99
C THR A 290 11.93 -33.75 11.17
N VAL A 291 11.82 -32.71 10.34
CA VAL A 291 10.65 -32.39 9.50
C VAL A 291 11.06 -32.10 8.06
#